data_AF-A0A955HRU6-F1
#
_entry.id   AF-A0A955HRU6-F1
#
_cell.length_a   1.000
_cell.length_b   1.000
_cell.length_c   1.000
_cell.angle_alpha   90.00
_cell.angle_beta   90.00
_cell.angle_gamma   90.00
#
_symmetry.space_group_name_H-M   'P 1'
#
loop_
_entity.id
_entity.type
_entity.pdbx_description
1 polymer ?
#
loop_
_entity_poly.entity_id
_entity_poly.type
_entity_poly.pdbx_seq_one_letter_code
_entity_poly.pdbx_strand_id
1 'polypeptide(L)' 'YAGEVGVDTDAFVDCLDSGKYTQHVKDDMAGGSAAGVSGTPGNIIVNNETGEKQLVSGAQPFTNFQSVIDQYLK' A
#
# COMPACT_ATOMS: atom_id res chain seq x y z
N TYR A 1 -20.46 1.87 -4.94
CA TYR A 1 -18.99 1.89 -5.05
C TYR A 1 -18.44 1.34 -6.37
N ALA A 2 -18.46 0.02 -6.65
CA ALA A 2 -17.85 -0.49 -7.90
C ALA A 2 -18.44 0.13 -9.18
N GLY A 3 -19.77 0.19 -9.30
CA GLY A 3 -20.41 0.86 -10.45
C GLY A 3 -20.14 2.38 -10.55
N GLU A 4 -19.77 3.04 -9.45
CA GLU A 4 -19.46 4.49 -9.45
C GLU A 4 -18.11 4.80 -10.12
N VAL A 5 -17.20 3.82 -10.15
CA VAL A 5 -15.90 3.94 -10.82
C VAL A 5 -15.91 3.37 -12.24
N GLY A 6 -17.09 3.04 -12.77
CA GLY A 6 -17.30 2.64 -14.17
C GLY A 6 -16.85 1.21 -14.51
N VAL A 7 -16.64 0.34 -13.51
CA VAL A 7 -16.36 -1.08 -13.77
C VAL A 7 -17.64 -1.86 -14.01
N ASP A 8 -17.52 -2.96 -14.77
CA ASP A 8 -18.60 -3.94 -14.93
C ASP A 8 -18.95 -4.55 -13.56
N THR A 9 -20.19 -4.34 -13.13
CA THR A 9 -20.65 -4.75 -11.80
C THR A 9 -20.84 -6.26 -11.69
N ASP A 10 -21.23 -6.93 -12.75
CA ASP A 10 -21.48 -8.37 -12.73
C ASP A 10 -20.13 -9.10 -12.68
N ALA A 11 -19.17 -8.66 -13.50
CA ALA A 11 -17.80 -9.17 -13.44
C ALA A 11 -17.13 -8.90 -12.07
N PHE A 12 -17.43 -7.76 -11.43
CA PHE A 12 -16.95 -7.47 -10.09
C PHE A 12 -17.54 -8.41 -9.04
N VAL A 13 -18.85 -8.66 -9.08
CA VAL A 13 -19.53 -9.57 -8.14
C VAL A 13 -18.98 -10.98 -8.27
N ASP A 14 -18.85 -11.49 -9.50
CA ASP A 14 -18.25 -12.81 -9.74
C ASP A 14 -16.80 -12.88 -9.20
N CYS A 15 -16.02 -11.82 -9.41
CA CYS A 15 -14.66 -11.73 -8.90
C CYS A 15 -14.61 -11.74 -7.37
N LEU A 16 -15.52 -11.02 -6.71
CA LEU A 16 -15.59 -10.93 -5.26
C LEU A 16 -16.05 -12.27 -4.65
N ASP A 17 -17.15 -12.82 -5.15
CA ASP A 17 -17.80 -14.02 -4.62
C ASP A 17 -16.97 -15.27 -4.84
N SER A 18 -16.19 -15.33 -5.93
CA SER A 18 -15.26 -16.43 -6.17
C SER A 18 -14.14 -16.54 -5.13
N GLY A 19 -13.88 -15.48 -4.35
CA GLY A 19 -12.77 -15.45 -3.38
C GLY A 19 -11.39 -15.54 -4.03
N LYS A 20 -11.29 -15.30 -5.35
CA LYS A 20 -10.06 -15.48 -6.15
C LYS A 20 -8.83 -14.81 -5.53
N TYR A 21 -9.00 -13.67 -4.88
CA TYR A 21 -7.91 -12.88 -4.28
C TYR A 21 -7.85 -12.94 -2.76
N THR A 22 -8.62 -13.81 -2.10
CA THR A 22 -8.61 -13.92 -0.63
C THR A 22 -7.22 -14.20 -0.07
N GLN A 23 -6.45 -15.10 -0.69
CA GLN A 23 -5.09 -15.37 -0.23
C GLN A 23 -4.16 -14.18 -0.47
N HIS A 24 -4.29 -13.51 -1.62
CA HIS A 24 -3.50 -12.32 -1.93
C HIS A 24 -3.70 -11.21 -0.88
N VAL A 25 -4.95 -10.95 -0.46
CA VAL A 25 -5.24 -9.98 0.62
C VAL A 25 -4.60 -10.39 1.95
N LYS A 26 -4.60 -11.69 2.29
CA LYS A 26 -3.93 -12.20 3.50
C LYS A 26 -2.41 -12.02 3.43
N ASP A 27 -1.83 -12.29 2.26
CA ASP A 27 -0.40 -12.15 2.04
C ASP A 27 0.02 -10.67 2.11
N ASP A 28 -0.77 -9.76 1.56
CA ASP A 28 -0.54 -8.31 1.65
C ASP A 28 -0.64 -7.82 3.11
N MET A 29 -1.64 -8.28 3.87
CA MET A 29 -1.76 -7.97 5.30
C MET A 29 -0.55 -8.47 6.10
N ALA A 30 -0.09 -9.69 5.83
CA ALA A 30 1.09 -10.25 6.47
C ALA A 30 2.36 -9.50 6.08
N GLY A 31 2.50 -9.13 4.80
CA GLY A 31 3.61 -8.34 4.28
C GLY A 31 3.68 -6.95 4.91
N GLY A 32 2.55 -6.25 5.03
CA GLY A 32 2.48 -4.97 5.72
C GLY A 32 2.88 -5.08 7.19
N SER A 33 2.36 -6.09 7.89
CA SER A 33 2.73 -6.35 9.29
C SER A 33 4.24 -6.64 9.45
N ALA A 34 4.80 -7.46 8.57
CA ALA A 34 6.23 -7.78 8.54
C ALA A 34 7.10 -6.55 8.22
N ALA A 35 6.59 -5.60 7.44
CA ALA A 35 7.23 -4.32 7.17
C ALA A 35 7.07 -3.29 8.30
N GLY A 36 6.43 -3.65 9.42
CA GLY A 36 6.25 -2.80 10.59
C GLY A 36 5.00 -1.91 10.56
N VAL A 37 4.09 -2.10 9.60
CA VAL A 37 2.83 -1.36 9.55
C VAL A 37 1.91 -1.86 10.66
N SER A 38 1.59 -1.01 11.63
CA SER A 38 0.66 -1.30 12.73
C SER A 38 -0.68 -0.57 12.61
N GLY A 39 -0.86 0.24 11.56
CA GLY A 39 -2.05 1.04 11.32
C GLY A 39 -1.92 1.83 10.01
N THR A 40 -3.05 2.24 9.44
CA THR A 40 -3.10 2.94 8.15
C THR A 40 -3.47 4.42 8.31
N PRO A 41 -2.92 5.32 7.48
CA PRO A 41 -1.97 5.03 6.39
C PRO A 41 -0.55 4.78 6.92
N GLY A 42 0.20 3.91 6.23
CA GLY A 42 1.62 3.66 6.47
C GLY A 42 2.33 3.57 5.12
N ASN A 43 3.32 4.44 4.89
CA ASN A 43 3.99 4.57 3.59
C ASN A 43 5.42 4.04 3.70
N ILE A 44 5.84 3.19 2.77
CA ILE A 44 7.22 2.68 2.74
C ILE A 44 7.93 3.38 1.59
N ILE A 45 8.90 4.23 1.94
CA ILE A 45 9.77 4.90 0.96
C ILE A 45 10.94 3.98 0.68
N VAL A 46 11.23 3.72 -0.58
CA VAL A 46 12.27 2.79 -1.03
C VAL A 46 13.23 3.52 -1.96
N ASN A 47 14.53 3.45 -1.67
CA ASN A 47 15.58 3.79 -2.64
C ASN A 47 15.83 2.55 -3.52
N ASN A 48 15.55 2.66 -4.83
CA ASN A 48 15.69 1.53 -5.75
C ASN A 48 17.14 1.18 -6.11
N GLU A 49 18.09 2.10 -5.90
CA GLU A 49 19.52 1.88 -6.17
C GLU A 49 20.20 1.18 -5.00
N THR A 50 19.96 1.66 -3.77
CA THR A 50 20.60 1.11 -2.55
C THR A 50 19.78 0.00 -1.90
N GLY A 51 18.48 -0.07 -2.19
CA GLY A 51 17.53 -0.97 -1.53
C GLY A 51 17.14 -0.52 -0.11
N GLU A 52 17.55 0.67 0.33
CA GLU A 52 17.17 1.22 1.62
C GLU A 52 15.66 1.49 1.70
N LYS A 53 15.08 1.26 2.88
CA LYS A 53 13.63 1.36 3.12
C LYS A 53 13.35 2.11 4.40
N GLN A 54 12.37 3.01 4.37
CA GLN A 54 11.91 3.73 5.55
C GLN A 54 10.37 3.78 5.61
N LEU A 55 9.83 3.39 6.76
CA LEU A 55 8.40 3.52 7.05
C LEU A 55 8.09 4.95 7.55
N VAL A 56 7.19 5.62 6.85
CA VAL A 56 6.55 6.87 7.26
C VAL A 56 5.13 6.52 7.74
N SER A 57 4.99 6.41 9.06
CA SER A 57 3.76 5.95 9.72
C SER A 57 2.74 7.08 9.90
N GLY A 58 1.48 6.78 9.64
CA GLY A 58 0.35 7.71 9.78
C GLY A 58 0.15 8.63 8.58
N ALA A 59 -0.91 9.44 8.68
CA ALA A 59 -1.17 10.51 7.73
C ALA A 59 -0.21 11.66 8.01
N GLN A 60 0.85 11.76 7.21
CA GLN A 60 1.91 12.76 7.39
C GLN A 60 1.75 13.90 6.37
N PRO A 61 2.21 15.13 6.69
CA PRO A 61 2.25 16.23 5.73
C PRO A 61 3.31 15.98 4.65
N PHE A 62 3.12 16.63 3.49
CA PHE A 62 4.06 16.57 2.36
C PHE A 62 5.52 16.81 2.75
N THR A 63 5.78 17.78 3.64
CA THR A 63 7.13 18.14 4.10
C THR A 63 7.89 16.98 4.73
N ASN A 64 7.18 16.06 5.39
CA ASN A 64 7.80 14.89 6.01
C ASN A 64 8.25 13.90 4.93
N PHE A 65 7.45 13.71 3.88
CA PHE A 65 7.84 12.89 2.73
C PHE A 65 9.02 13.50 1.99
N GLN A 66 8.99 14.80 1.71
CA GLN A 66 10.08 15.50 1.06
C GLN A 66 11.39 15.31 1.84
N SER A 67 11.36 15.48 3.16
CA SER A 67 12.55 15.33 4.00
C SER A 67 13.18 13.93 3.94
N VAL A 68 12.36 12.87 3.80
CA VAL A 68 12.85 11.48 3.68
C VAL A 68 13.40 11.22 2.28
N ILE A 69 12.71 11.68 1.24
CA ILE A 69 13.16 11.54 -0.14
C ILE A 69 14.49 12.27 -0.36
N ASP A 70 14.62 13.49 0.16
CA ASP A 70 15.86 14.28 0.07
C ASP A 70 17.05 13.62 0.80
N GLN A 71 16.79 12.74 1.78
CA GLN A 71 17.85 11.94 2.41
C GLN A 71 18.33 10.80 1.51
N TYR A 72 17.44 10.23 0.69
CA TYR A 72 17.75 9.13 -0.22
C TYR A 72 18.40 9.57 -1.53
N LEU A 73 18.38 10.87 -1.85
CA LEU A 73 18.97 11.44 -3.07
C LEU A 73 20.36 12.08 -2.86
N LYS A 74 20.91 12.02 -1.64
CA LYS A 74 22.26 12.49 -1.33
C LYS A 74 23.29 11.40 -1.56
#